data_AF-A0A5E4N1B7-F1
#
_entry.id   AF-A0A5E4N1B7-F1
#
_cell.length_a   1.000
_cell.length_b   1.000
_cell.length_c   1.000
_cell.angle_alpha   90.00
_cell.angle_beta   90.00
_cell.angle_gamma   90.00
#
_symmetry.space_group_name_H-M   'P 1'
#
loop_
_entity.id
_entity.type
_entity.pdbx_description
1 polymer ?
#
loop_
_entity_poly.entity_id
_entity_poly.type
_entity_poly.pdbx_seq_one_letter_code
_entity_poly.pdbx_strand_id
1 'polypeptide(L)'
;MQRISWIERRSNKEVLRTIDEKRTLIDTIRRKRWQLIGHTLRYGDELHSLIIEGMIEGTGSRRRLRTKYISHALKDAGVTSYRDLKNMVYDRKKWKSH
;
A
#
# COMPACT_ATOMS: atom_id res chain seq x y z
N MET A 1 1.10 -26.22 -13.25
CA MET A 1 2.02 -25.20 -13.83
C MET A 1 2.16 -25.45 -15.32
N GLN A 2 1.77 -24.49 -16.16
CA GLN A 2 2.03 -24.58 -17.61
C GLN A 2 3.51 -24.34 -17.89
N ARG A 3 4.13 -25.15 -18.76
CA ARG A 3 5.50 -24.95 -19.23
C ARG A 3 5.51 -23.89 -20.33
N ILE A 4 5.89 -22.68 -19.97
CA ILE A 4 5.93 -21.55 -20.91
C ILE A 4 7.35 -21.45 -21.46
N SER A 5 7.49 -21.55 -22.78
CA SER A 5 8.79 -21.40 -23.44
C SER A 5 9.24 -19.94 -23.39
N TRP A 6 10.47 -19.71 -22.92
CA TRP A 6 11.08 -18.37 -22.90
C TRP A 6 11.37 -17.83 -24.30
N ILE A 7 11.43 -18.71 -25.31
CA ILE A 7 11.67 -18.35 -26.72
C ILE A 7 10.49 -17.57 -27.31
N GLU A 8 9.26 -17.87 -26.85
CA GLU A 8 8.04 -17.21 -27.34
C GLU A 8 7.93 -15.74 -26.91
N ARG A 9 8.79 -15.26 -25.99
CA ARG A 9 8.83 -13.87 -25.48
C ARG A 9 7.44 -13.30 -25.12
N ARG A 10 6.54 -14.15 -24.61
CA ARG A 10 5.18 -13.75 -24.25
C ARG A 10 5.18 -12.69 -23.16
N SER A 11 4.21 -11.79 -23.23
CA SER A 11 4.05 -10.76 -22.20
C SER A 11 3.55 -11.36 -20.89
N ASN A 12 3.99 -10.81 -19.75
CA ASN A 12 3.49 -11.22 -18.42
C ASN A 12 1.95 -11.12 -18.31
N LYS A 13 1.33 -10.20 -19.06
CA LYS A 13 -0.14 -10.04 -19.08
C LYS A 13 -0.82 -11.20 -19.79
N GLU A 14 -0.30 -11.68 -20.92
CA GLU A 14 -0.84 -12.84 -21.64
C GLU A 14 -0.64 -14.14 -20.87
N VAL A 15 0.53 -14.31 -20.27
CA VAL A 15 0.82 -15.45 -19.41
C VAL A 15 -0.18 -15.52 -18.25
N LEU A 16 -0.42 -14.39 -17.57
CA LEU A 16 -1.42 -14.31 -16.50
C LEU A 16 -2.84 -14.60 -16.98
N ARG A 17 -3.22 -14.14 -18.18
CA ARG A 17 -4.53 -14.49 -18.79
C ARG A 17 -4.66 -15.97 -19.06
N THR A 18 -3.58 -16.62 -19.49
CA THR A 18 -3.59 -18.05 -19.84
C THR A 18 -3.70 -18.93 -18.59
N ILE A 19 -3.07 -18.51 -17.49
CA ILE A 19 -3.10 -19.22 -16.21
C ILE A 19 -4.42 -18.98 -15.45
N ASP A 20 -5.14 -17.89 -15.77
CA ASP A 20 -6.39 -17.46 -15.11
C ASP A 20 -6.30 -17.41 -13.58
N GLU A 21 -5.11 -17.10 -13.06
CA GLU A 21 -4.86 -17.01 -11.63
C GLU A 21 -5.30 -15.65 -11.07
N LYS A 22 -5.97 -15.72 -9.92
CA LYS A 22 -6.35 -14.52 -9.16
C LYS A 22 -5.10 -13.84 -8.58
N ARG A 23 -5.04 -12.51 -8.66
CA ARG A 23 -3.94 -11.69 -8.13
C ARG A 23 -4.01 -11.51 -6.60
N THR A 24 -4.02 -12.62 -5.88
CA THR A 24 -4.21 -12.66 -4.41
C THR A 24 -3.09 -11.98 -3.63
N LEU A 25 -1.87 -11.92 -4.16
CA LEU A 25 -0.73 -11.29 -3.48
C LEU A 25 -0.93 -9.78 -3.34
N ILE A 26 -1.38 -9.10 -4.39
CA ILE A 26 -1.59 -7.64 -4.35
C ILE A 26 -2.69 -7.31 -3.34
N ASP A 27 -3.77 -8.08 -3.33
CA ASP A 27 -4.87 -7.89 -2.37
C ASP A 27 -4.43 -8.19 -0.94
N THR A 28 -3.57 -9.20 -0.75
CA THR A 28 -2.98 -9.49 0.56
C THR A 28 -2.09 -8.36 1.05
N ILE A 29 -1.24 -7.81 0.18
CA ILE A 29 -0.37 -6.67 0.52
C ILE A 29 -1.22 -5.44 0.89
N ARG A 30 -2.26 -5.15 0.12
CA ARG A 30 -3.21 -4.06 0.39
C ARG A 30 -3.89 -4.24 1.74
N ARG A 31 -4.43 -5.42 2.02
CA ARG A 31 -5.06 -5.75 3.30
C ARG A 31 -4.10 -5.60 4.48
N LYS A 32 -2.86 -6.08 4.35
CA LYS A 32 -1.84 -5.97 5.40
C LYS A 32 -1.44 -4.51 5.63
N ARG A 33 -1.29 -3.72 4.57
CA ARG A 33 -1.03 -2.28 4.65
C ARG A 33 -2.17 -1.54 5.35
N TRP A 34 -3.41 -1.87 4.99
CA TRP A 34 -4.60 -1.34 5.65
C TRP A 34 -4.55 -1.63 7.15
N GLN A 35 -4.40 -2.89 7.54
CA GLN A 35 -4.32 -3.27 8.96
C GLN A 35 -3.22 -2.53 9.72
N LEU A 36 -2.02 -2.39 9.15
CA LEU A 36 -0.92 -1.68 9.79
C LEU A 36 -1.27 -0.22 10.05
N ILE A 37 -1.78 0.49 9.04
CA ILE A 37 -2.12 1.92 9.17
C ILE A 37 -3.24 2.13 10.19
N GLY A 38 -4.25 1.26 10.14
CA GLY A 38 -5.35 1.31 11.09
C GLY A 38 -4.90 1.10 12.53
N HIS A 39 -3.90 0.25 12.74
CA HIS A 39 -3.28 0.04 14.05
C HIS A 39 -2.42 1.25 14.44
N THR A 40 -1.44 1.62 13.61
CA THR A 40 -0.49 2.69 13.91
C THR A 40 -1.15 4.03 14.24
N LEU A 41 -2.21 4.43 13.54
CA LEU A 41 -2.85 5.73 13.77
C LEU A 41 -3.84 5.75 14.95
N ARG A 42 -4.27 4.58 15.41
CA ARG A 42 -5.16 4.44 16.57
C ARG A 42 -4.39 4.32 17.88
N TYR A 43 -3.18 3.78 17.82
CA TYR A 43 -2.28 3.62 18.96
C TYR A 43 -1.10 4.58 18.77
N GLY A 44 -1.36 5.86 19.02
CA GLY A 44 -0.46 6.98 18.70
C GLY A 44 0.84 7.02 19.51
N ASP A 45 0.93 6.25 20.60
CA ASP A 45 2.07 6.23 21.51
C ASP A 45 3.14 5.20 21.13
N GLU A 46 2.94 4.44 20.04
CA GLU A 46 3.87 3.43 19.59
C GLU A 46 4.96 3.99 18.67
N LEU A 47 6.12 3.32 18.62
CA LEU A 47 7.23 3.66 17.74
C LEU A 47 6.81 3.82 16.27
N HIS A 48 5.84 3.02 15.82
CA HIS A 48 5.33 3.11 14.45
C HIS A 48 4.68 4.46 14.14
N SER A 49 3.99 5.07 15.12
CA SER A 49 3.38 6.39 15.00
C SER A 49 4.46 7.45 14.82
N LEU A 50 5.53 7.38 15.62
CA LEU A 50 6.69 8.26 15.51
C LEU A 50 7.42 8.10 14.17
N ILE A 51 7.54 6.89 13.63
CA ILE A 51 8.16 6.66 12.31
C ILE A 51 7.34 7.30 11.17
N ILE A 52 6.01 7.32 11.30
CA ILE A 52 5.11 7.83 10.26
C ILE A 52 4.90 9.34 10.36
N GLU A 53 4.61 9.83 11.57
CA GLU A 53 4.23 11.22 11.83
C GLU A 53 5.39 12.06 12.37
N GLY A 54 6.48 11.42 12.80
CA GLY A 54 7.63 12.10 13.37
C GLY A 54 8.36 12.97 12.35
N MET A 55 8.94 14.04 12.87
CA MET A 55 9.81 14.92 12.11
C MET A 55 11.17 14.24 11.93
N ILE A 56 11.64 14.15 10.70
CA ILE A 56 12.99 13.70 10.39
C ILE A 56 13.82 14.95 10.13
N GLU A 57 14.94 15.08 10.83
CA GLU A 57 15.88 16.17 10.58
C GLU A 57 16.56 16.03 9.22
N GLY A 58 16.69 17.15 8.50
CA GLY A 58 17.34 17.22 7.20
C GLY A 58 16.37 17.41 6.02
N THR A 59 16.91 17.93 4.92
CA THR A 59 16.17 18.07 3.66
C THR A 59 16.36 16.83 2.81
N GLY A 60 15.25 16.29 2.29
CA GLY A 60 15.29 15.13 1.40
C GLY A 60 16.14 15.40 0.16
N SER A 61 16.81 14.37 -0.37
CA SER A 61 17.65 14.50 -1.57
C SER A 61 16.87 15.13 -2.74
N ARG A 62 17.50 16.03 -3.50
CA ARG A 62 16.92 16.68 -4.72
C ARG A 62 16.60 15.71 -5.87
N ARG A 63 16.81 14.41 -5.68
CA ARG A 63 16.49 13.38 -6.68
C ARG A 63 14.98 13.11 -6.67
N ARG A 64 14.50 12.42 -7.70
CA ARG A 64 13.12 11.94 -7.76
C ARG A 64 12.82 11.15 -6.47
N LEU A 65 11.88 11.66 -5.67
CA LEU A 65 11.47 11.02 -4.43
C LEU A 65 10.94 9.62 -4.74
N ARG A 66 11.47 8.63 -4.02
CA ARG A 66 10.91 7.27 -4.05
C ARG A 66 9.47 7.32 -3.54
N THR A 67 8.60 6.49 -4.13
CA THR A 67 7.24 6.33 -3.63
C THR A 67 7.31 5.91 -2.16
N LYS A 68 6.77 6.74 -1.27
CA LYS A 68 6.76 6.48 0.16
C LYS A 68 5.68 5.44 0.49
N TYR A 69 5.84 4.76 1.62
CA TYR A 69 4.82 3.86 2.13
C TYR A 69 3.44 4.54 2.24
N ILE A 70 3.40 5.77 2.78
CA ILE A 70 2.17 6.58 2.87
C ILE A 70 1.58 6.89 1.50
N SER A 71 2.40 7.14 0.47
CA SER A 71 1.88 7.36 -0.89
C SER A 71 1.13 6.12 -1.42
N HIS A 72 1.59 4.92 -1.09
CA HIS A 72 0.87 3.69 -1.43
C HIS A 72 -0.43 3.55 -0.64
N ALA A 73 -0.43 3.92 0.64
CA ALA A 73 -1.62 3.90 1.47
C ALA A 73 -2.72 4.85 0.97
N LEU A 74 -2.34 6.07 0.63
CA LEU A 74 -3.23 7.08 0.04
C LEU A 74 -3.85 6.55 -1.26
N LYS A 75 -3.03 5.92 -2.10
CA LYS A 75 -3.48 5.31 -3.35
C LYS A 75 -4.46 4.16 -3.12
N ASP A 76 -4.22 3.30 -2.14
CA ASP A 76 -5.13 2.19 -1.83
C ASP A 76 -6.46 2.70 -1.24
N ALA A 77 -6.41 3.76 -0.41
CA ALA A 77 -7.58 4.40 0.18
C ALA A 77 -8.40 5.26 -0.81
N GLY A 78 -7.81 5.60 -1.96
CA GLY A 78 -8.42 6.52 -2.93
C GLY A 78 -8.46 7.99 -2.46
N VAL A 79 -7.60 8.38 -1.52
CA VAL A 79 -7.55 9.74 -0.97
C VAL A 79 -6.24 10.45 -1.34
N THR A 80 -6.27 11.77 -1.41
CA THR A 80 -5.11 12.59 -1.80
C THR A 80 -4.33 13.10 -0.61
N SER A 81 -4.99 13.35 0.53
CA SER A 81 -4.38 13.90 1.73
C SER A 81 -4.25 12.87 2.84
N TYR A 82 -3.16 12.98 3.59
CA TYR A 82 -2.94 12.21 4.82
C TYR A 82 -3.99 12.51 5.89
N ARG A 83 -4.50 13.75 5.93
CA ARG A 83 -5.59 14.13 6.84
C ARG A 83 -6.86 13.32 6.57
N ASP A 84 -7.19 13.11 5.30
CA ASP A 84 -8.38 12.35 4.90
C ASP A 84 -8.24 10.88 5.25
N LEU A 85 -7.04 10.32 5.03
CA LEU A 85 -6.71 8.98 5.48
C LEU A 85 -6.90 8.83 7.00
N LYS A 86 -6.41 9.79 7.78
CA LYS A 86 -6.55 9.81 9.25
C LYS A 86 -8.02 9.89 9.68
N ASN A 87 -8.82 10.74 9.03
CA ASN A 87 -10.27 10.82 9.25
C ASN A 87 -10.97 9.47 8.98
N MET A 88 -10.61 8.78 7.88
CA MET A 88 -11.15 7.45 7.57
C MET A 88 -10.76 6.41 8.61
N VAL A 89 -9.55 6.48 9.16
CA VAL A 89 -9.06 5.52 10.16
C VAL A 89 -9.80 5.68 11.48
N TYR A 90 -10.09 6.92 11.89
CA TYR A 90 -10.85 7.21 13.10
C TYR A 90 -12.33 6.85 12.94
N ASP A 91 -12.91 6.96 11.74
CA ASP A 91 -14.24 6.42 11.45
C ASP A 91 -14.19 4.89 11.34
N ARG A 92 -14.38 4.22 12.48
CA ARG A 92 -14.34 2.74 12.57
C ARG A 92 -15.33 2.04 11.66
N LYS A 93 -16.47 2.67 11.34
CA LYS A 93 -17.49 2.07 10.46
C LYS A 93 -16.97 2.08 9.02
N LYS A 94 -16.53 3.25 8.54
CA LYS A 94 -15.95 3.38 7.19
C LYS A 94 -14.67 2.56 7.02
N TRP A 95 -13.86 2.45 8.07
CA TRP A 95 -12.61 1.69 8.02
C TRP A 95 -12.80 0.18 7.84
N LYS A 96 -13.85 -0.38 8.46
CA LYS A 96 -14.17 -1.82 8.37
C LYS A 96 -14.83 -2.18 7.04
N SER A 97 -15.48 -1.23 6.38
CA SER A 97 -16.19 -1.45 5.12
C SER A 97 -15.31 -1.30 3.87
N HIS A 98 -14.02 -1.03 4.05
CA HIS A 98 -13.04 -0.78 2.98
C HIS A 98 -12.11 -1.99 2.83
#